data_AF-F6QCY2-F1
#
_entry.id   AF-F6QCY2-F1
#
_cell.length_a   1.000
_cell.length_b   1.000
_cell.length_c   1.000
_cell.angle_alpha   90.00
_cell.angle_beta   90.00
_cell.angle_gamma   90.00
#
_symmetry.space_group_name_H-M   'P 1'
#
loop_
_entity.id
_entity.type
_entity.pdbx_description
1 polymer ?
#
loop_
_entity_poly.entity_id
_entity_poly.type
_entity_poly.pdbx_seq_one_letter_code
_entity_poly.pdbx_strand_id
1 'polypeptide(L)'
;MVTTSEKTVKLQNSCSAIIDGNTYDCGAFKTLSHEANKMHKTHGFTISSVGNEIIVESKEFVVLWRPRTQQVRVVVKPSTRGKLCGLCGSNNNTNNKLIKRDKNISNNVQEFGNSWAVSGKQCNISKCENETYNICTQIGSIFPKCHDSFSTQKYMETCLDLMCQCNKSSVLR
;
A
#
# COMPACT_ATOMS: atom_id res chain seq x y z
N MET A 1 15.80 -18.55 19.31
CA MET A 1 15.77 -17.73 18.08
C MET A 1 14.72 -18.32 17.15
N VAL A 2 13.56 -17.66 16.99
CA VAL A 2 12.61 -18.06 15.95
C VAL A 2 13.11 -17.42 14.66
N THR A 3 13.86 -18.17 13.88
CA THR A 3 14.09 -17.85 12.47
C THR A 3 12.77 -18.09 11.74
N THR A 4 11.86 -17.12 11.81
CA THR A 4 10.84 -17.01 10.77
C THR A 4 11.60 -16.80 9.48
N SER A 5 11.55 -17.76 8.55
CA SER A 5 11.96 -17.53 7.18
C SER A 5 11.11 -16.38 6.66
N GLU A 6 11.67 -15.17 6.67
CA GLU A 6 10.94 -13.95 6.37
C GLU A 6 10.80 -13.86 4.85
N LYS A 7 9.79 -14.56 4.31
CA LYS A 7 9.49 -14.49 2.88
C LYS A 7 9.01 -13.09 2.59
N THR A 8 9.87 -12.31 1.96
CA THR A 8 9.66 -10.88 1.75
C THR A 8 9.32 -10.65 0.29
N VAL A 9 8.17 -10.02 0.05
CA VAL A 9 7.81 -9.49 -1.25
C VAL A 9 7.96 -7.97 -1.20
N LYS A 10 8.92 -7.43 -1.96
CA LYS A 10 9.07 -5.98 -2.11
C LYS A 10 8.54 -5.56 -3.46
N LEU A 11 7.49 -4.75 -3.48
CA LEU A 11 6.96 -4.15 -4.71
C LEU A 11 7.76 -2.89 -5.00
N GLN A 12 8.24 -2.73 -6.23
CA GLN A 12 9.09 -1.62 -6.65
C GLN A 12 8.71 -1.07 -8.02
N ASN A 13 8.95 0.24 -8.19
CA ASN A 13 8.80 0.96 -9.46
C ASN A 13 7.40 0.81 -10.09
N SER A 14 7.30 1.07 -11.39
CA SER A 14 6.06 0.98 -12.16
C SER A 14 5.76 -0.43 -12.67
N CYS A 15 6.61 -1.45 -12.42
CA CYS A 15 6.29 -2.86 -12.68
C CYS A 15 7.37 -3.91 -12.27
N SER A 16 7.94 -3.89 -11.06
CA SER A 16 8.77 -5.00 -10.58
C SER A 16 8.49 -5.42 -9.13
N ALA A 17 8.76 -6.68 -8.82
CA ALA A 17 8.72 -7.23 -7.46
C ALA A 17 10.03 -7.96 -7.15
N ILE A 18 10.50 -7.86 -5.91
CA ILE A 18 11.63 -8.64 -5.39
C ILE A 18 11.09 -9.71 -4.45
N ILE A 19 11.42 -10.97 -4.75
CA ILE A 19 11.06 -12.14 -3.93
C ILE A 19 12.35 -12.87 -3.60
N ASP A 20 12.66 -12.98 -2.30
CA ASP A 20 13.85 -13.65 -1.80
C ASP A 20 15.15 -13.20 -2.51
N GLY A 21 15.22 -11.90 -2.84
CA GLY A 21 16.35 -11.27 -3.52
C GLY A 21 16.31 -11.29 -5.04
N ASN A 22 15.45 -12.10 -5.66
CA ASN A 22 15.29 -12.16 -7.12
C ASN A 22 14.31 -11.10 -7.61
N THR A 23 14.66 -10.41 -8.70
CA THR A 23 13.80 -9.37 -9.31
C THR A 23 12.94 -9.96 -10.41
N TYR A 24 11.64 -9.66 -10.37
CA TYR A 24 10.64 -10.09 -11.34
C TYR A 24 9.95 -8.86 -11.90
N ASP A 25 10.03 -8.66 -13.21
CA ASP A 25 9.38 -7.54 -13.90
C ASP A 25 8.00 -7.92 -14.46
N CYS A 26 7.34 -6.94 -15.09
CA CYS A 26 6.10 -7.07 -15.83
C CYS A 26 6.03 -8.30 -16.76
N GLY A 27 7.14 -8.61 -17.46
CA GLY A 27 7.21 -9.74 -18.37
C GLY A 27 7.28 -11.06 -17.61
N ALA A 28 8.06 -11.10 -16.53
CA ALA A 28 8.22 -12.27 -15.68
C ALA A 28 6.91 -12.71 -14.99
N PHE A 29 5.98 -11.81 -14.70
CA PHE A 29 4.70 -12.18 -14.07
C PHE A 29 3.85 -13.12 -14.93
N LYS A 30 3.94 -13.04 -16.27
CA LYS A 30 3.25 -13.99 -17.16
C LYS A 30 3.80 -15.40 -16.98
N THR A 31 5.12 -15.54 -16.87
CA THR A 31 5.79 -16.82 -16.61
C THR A 31 5.46 -17.34 -15.21
N LEU A 32 5.48 -16.49 -14.18
CA LEU A 32 5.11 -16.89 -12.82
C LEU A 32 3.64 -17.34 -12.71
N SER A 33 2.75 -16.73 -13.48
CA SER A 33 1.35 -17.15 -13.57
C SER A 33 1.23 -18.58 -14.08
N HIS A 34 2.04 -18.95 -15.07
CA HIS A 34 2.07 -20.32 -15.59
C HIS A 34 2.70 -21.31 -14.60
N GLU A 35 3.72 -20.87 -13.86
CA GLU A 35 4.39 -21.67 -12.81
C GLU A 35 3.79 -21.50 -11.40
N ALA A 36 2.55 -21.01 -11.28
CA ALA A 36 1.96 -20.61 -10.00
C ALA A 36 2.01 -21.73 -8.93
N ASN A 37 1.79 -22.98 -9.32
CA ASN A 37 1.87 -24.13 -8.41
C ASN A 37 3.28 -24.35 -7.85
N LYS A 38 4.33 -24.17 -8.67
CA LYS A 38 5.72 -24.26 -8.24
C LYS A 38 6.06 -23.10 -7.30
N MET A 39 5.64 -21.89 -7.65
CA MET A 39 5.79 -20.71 -6.78
C MET A 39 5.11 -20.91 -5.43
N HIS A 40 3.89 -21.45 -5.40
CA HIS A 40 3.19 -21.73 -4.16
C HIS A 40 3.95 -22.75 -3.30
N LYS A 41 4.44 -23.84 -3.90
CA LYS A 41 5.20 -24.87 -3.17
C LYS A 41 6.49 -24.32 -2.57
N THR A 42 7.23 -23.48 -3.31
CA THR A 42 8.51 -22.94 -2.85
C THR A 42 8.32 -21.77 -1.87
N HIS A 43 7.42 -20.84 -2.19
CA HIS A 43 7.31 -19.55 -1.50
C HIS A 43 6.04 -19.43 -0.64
N GLY A 44 5.07 -20.34 -0.72
CA GLY A 44 3.83 -20.29 0.07
C GLY A 44 2.82 -19.24 -0.44
N PHE A 45 3.12 -18.61 -1.59
CA PHE A 45 2.25 -17.69 -2.28
C PHE A 45 2.39 -17.84 -3.80
N THR A 46 1.36 -17.43 -4.53
CA THR A 46 1.35 -17.32 -6.00
C THR A 46 1.47 -15.87 -6.40
N ILE A 47 1.94 -15.63 -7.62
CA ILE A 47 1.89 -14.32 -8.26
C ILE A 47 1.23 -14.47 -9.61
N SER A 48 0.24 -13.63 -9.87
CA SER A 48 -0.45 -13.58 -11.14
C SER A 48 -0.70 -12.14 -11.58
N SER A 49 -1.06 -11.97 -12.85
CA SER A 49 -1.48 -10.67 -13.39
C SER A 49 -2.85 -10.79 -14.05
N VAL A 50 -3.75 -9.88 -13.68
CA VAL A 50 -5.09 -9.77 -14.26
C VAL A 50 -5.30 -8.30 -14.66
N GLY A 51 -5.42 -8.06 -15.97
CA GLY A 51 -5.47 -6.70 -16.50
C GLY A 51 -4.23 -5.88 -16.13
N ASN A 52 -4.44 -4.78 -15.40
CA ASN A 52 -3.36 -3.90 -14.92
C ASN A 52 -2.99 -4.14 -13.44
N GLU A 53 -3.50 -5.22 -12.84
CA GLU A 53 -3.26 -5.60 -11.45
C GLU A 53 -2.31 -6.79 -11.37
N ILE A 54 -1.39 -6.71 -10.41
CA ILE A 54 -0.56 -7.82 -9.95
C ILE A 54 -1.17 -8.32 -8.65
N ILE A 55 -1.38 -9.63 -8.57
CA ILE A 55 -2.03 -10.30 -7.44
C ILE A 55 -0.99 -11.22 -6.81
N VAL A 56 -0.67 -10.99 -5.54
CA VAL A 56 0.13 -11.89 -4.71
C VAL A 56 -0.81 -12.57 -3.73
N GLU A 57 -1.05 -13.86 -3.90
CA GLU A 57 -2.01 -14.60 -3.08
C GLU A 57 -1.32 -15.66 -2.24
N SER A 58 -1.62 -15.65 -0.94
CA SER A 58 -1.18 -16.65 0.03
C SER A 58 -2.37 -17.28 0.75
N LYS A 59 -2.08 -18.24 1.64
CA LYS A 59 -3.12 -18.80 2.50
C LYS A 59 -3.75 -17.76 3.43
N GLU A 60 -3.05 -16.68 3.78
CA GLU A 60 -3.45 -15.75 4.84
C GLU A 60 -3.81 -14.35 4.33
N PHE A 61 -3.34 -13.98 3.14
CA PHE A 61 -3.56 -12.66 2.57
C PHE A 61 -3.58 -12.67 1.04
N VAL A 62 -4.10 -11.59 0.47
CA VAL A 62 -4.02 -11.25 -0.95
C VAL A 62 -3.52 -9.80 -1.05
N VAL A 63 -2.45 -9.57 -1.80
CA VAL A 63 -1.97 -8.23 -2.15
C VAL A 63 -2.37 -7.94 -3.59
N LEU A 64 -3.09 -6.86 -3.79
CA LEU A 64 -3.46 -6.31 -5.09
C LEU A 64 -2.63 -5.06 -5.32
N TRP A 65 -1.82 -5.06 -6.37
CA TRP A 65 -0.96 -3.95 -6.71
C TRP A 65 -1.25 -3.44 -8.11
N ARG A 66 -1.48 -2.14 -8.23
CA ARG A 66 -1.61 -1.41 -9.50
C ARG A 66 -0.36 -0.57 -9.70
N PRO A 67 0.59 -1.04 -10.52
CA PRO A 67 1.88 -0.36 -10.64
C PRO A 67 1.79 1.05 -11.22
N ARG A 68 0.91 1.26 -12.22
CA ARG A 68 0.71 2.57 -12.86
C ARG A 68 0.22 3.66 -11.90
N THR A 69 -0.67 3.30 -10.97
CA THR A 69 -1.24 4.24 -10.00
C THR A 69 -0.54 4.17 -8.64
N GLN A 70 0.48 3.31 -8.51
CA GLN A 70 1.17 3.00 -7.25
C GLN A 70 0.22 2.62 -6.09
N GLN A 71 -0.94 2.06 -6.42
CA GLN A 71 -1.94 1.68 -5.41
C GLN A 71 -1.68 0.25 -4.95
N VAL A 72 -1.66 0.04 -3.64
CA VAL A 72 -1.55 -1.29 -3.02
C VAL A 72 -2.76 -1.50 -2.10
N ARG A 73 -3.43 -2.63 -2.24
CA ARG A 73 -4.50 -3.08 -1.34
C ARG A 73 -4.15 -4.45 -0.79
N VAL A 74 -4.24 -4.60 0.52
CA VAL A 74 -4.02 -5.88 1.20
C VAL A 74 -5.35 -6.36 1.78
N VAL A 75 -5.76 -7.56 1.39
CA VAL A 75 -6.91 -8.27 1.94
C VAL A 75 -6.37 -9.39 2.82
N VAL A 76 -6.78 -9.43 4.08
CA VAL A 76 -6.29 -10.42 5.05
C VAL A 76 -7.42 -11.34 5.48
N LYS A 77 -7.12 -12.63 5.67
CA LYS A 77 -8.13 -13.60 6.11
C LYS A 77 -8.41 -13.47 7.60
N PRO A 78 -9.60 -13.86 8.08
CA PRO A 78 -9.96 -13.78 9.51
C PRO A 78 -8.97 -14.50 10.45
N SER A 79 -8.27 -15.53 9.97
CA SER A 79 -7.23 -16.26 10.72
C SER A 79 -6.03 -15.41 11.14
N THR A 80 -5.87 -14.22 10.55
CA THR A 80 -4.81 -13.25 10.85
C THR A 80 -5.20 -12.23 11.93
N ARG A 81 -6.45 -12.28 12.42
CA ARG A 81 -6.89 -11.43 13.53
C ARG A 81 -5.97 -11.63 14.73
N GLY A 82 -5.50 -10.54 15.31
CA GLY A 82 -4.58 -10.55 16.45
C GLY A 82 -3.10 -10.50 16.06
N LYS A 83 -2.77 -10.81 14.81
CA LYS A 83 -1.40 -11.21 14.41
C LYS A 83 -0.71 -10.19 13.52
N LEU A 84 -1.39 -9.13 13.12
CA LEU A 84 -0.82 -8.11 12.24
C LEU A 84 -0.23 -6.95 13.05
N CYS A 85 0.71 -6.27 12.43
CA CYS A 85 1.27 -5.00 12.89
C CYS A 85 1.74 -4.21 11.67
N GLY A 86 1.96 -2.91 11.84
CA GLY A 86 2.42 -2.03 10.76
C GLY A 86 1.46 -0.89 10.47
N LEU A 87 1.66 -0.23 9.34
CA LEU A 87 0.92 0.96 8.92
C LEU A 87 -0.59 0.70 8.72
N CYS A 88 -0.97 -0.54 8.41
CA CYS A 88 -2.38 -0.96 8.28
C CYS A 88 -3.01 -1.41 9.62
N GLY A 89 -2.27 -1.32 10.74
CA GLY A 89 -2.76 -1.66 12.06
C GLY A 89 -2.78 -3.17 12.37
N SER A 90 -3.49 -3.54 13.43
CA SER A 90 -3.42 -4.89 14.03
C SER A 90 -4.53 -5.86 13.63
N ASN A 91 -5.51 -5.42 12.82
CA ASN A 91 -6.70 -6.20 12.42
C ASN A 91 -7.58 -6.68 13.62
N ASN A 92 -7.63 -5.90 14.71
CA ASN A 92 -8.23 -6.35 15.99
C ASN A 92 -9.52 -5.62 16.42
N ASN A 93 -10.22 -4.91 15.53
CA ASN A 93 -11.30 -3.97 15.92
C ASN A 93 -10.87 -2.95 16.99
N THR A 94 -9.56 -2.79 17.22
CA THR A 94 -9.03 -1.79 18.13
C THR A 94 -9.09 -0.45 17.41
N ASN A 95 -10.01 0.42 17.85
CA ASN A 95 -10.13 1.83 17.48
C ASN A 95 -8.80 2.42 17.02
N ASN A 96 -8.73 2.95 15.79
CA ASN A 96 -7.73 3.85 15.15
C ASN A 96 -6.46 4.26 15.93
N LYS A 97 -5.80 3.33 16.63
CA LYS A 97 -4.61 3.59 17.46
C LYS A 97 -3.37 3.53 16.59
N LEU A 98 -2.54 4.55 16.69
CA LEU A 98 -1.27 4.66 15.97
C LEU A 98 -0.18 3.94 16.76
N ILE A 99 -0.21 2.60 16.74
CA ILE A 99 0.75 1.74 17.45
C ILE A 99 2.07 1.72 16.67
N LYS A 100 3.13 2.29 17.25
CA LYS A 100 4.48 2.33 16.70
C LYS A 100 5.13 0.95 16.67
N ARG A 101 6.26 0.82 15.96
CA ARG A 101 7.05 -0.42 15.90
C ARG A 101 7.55 -0.91 17.26
N ASP A 102 7.83 0.01 18.19
CA ASP A 102 8.21 -0.27 19.58
C ASP A 102 7.02 -0.67 20.48
N LYS A 103 5.81 -0.78 19.89
CA LYS A 103 4.52 -1.09 20.54
C LYS A 103 3.93 0.05 21.39
N ASN A 104 4.57 1.22 21.45
CA ASN A 104 3.99 2.39 22.10
C ASN A 104 2.92 3.05 21.21
N ILE A 105 1.96 3.74 21.82
CA ILE A 105 0.94 4.50 21.11
C ILE A 105 1.46 5.92 20.89
N SER A 106 1.35 6.43 19.65
CA SER A 106 1.55 7.84 19.35
C SER A 106 0.22 8.55 19.09
N ASN A 107 0.18 9.86 19.34
CA ASN A 107 -0.90 10.75 18.90
C ASN A 107 -0.52 11.53 17.63
N ASN A 108 0.67 11.29 17.08
CA ASN A 108 1.21 11.97 15.90
C ASN A 108 1.39 10.97 14.74
N VAL A 109 0.68 11.22 13.63
CA VAL A 109 0.69 10.35 12.44
C VAL A 109 2.08 10.26 11.79
N GLN A 110 2.86 11.35 11.81
CA GLN A 110 4.22 11.37 11.24
C GLN A 110 5.19 10.56 12.10
N GLU A 111 5.12 10.68 13.43
CA GLU A 111 5.91 9.86 14.35
C GLU A 111 5.58 8.37 14.18
N PHE A 112 4.29 8.05 14.10
CA PHE A 112 3.82 6.69 13.81
C PHE A 112 4.37 6.16 12.48
N GLY A 113 4.21 6.90 11.39
CA GLY A 113 4.70 6.51 10.07
C GLY A 113 6.21 6.28 10.05
N ASN A 114 6.98 7.21 10.62
CA ASN A 114 8.44 7.12 10.67
C ASN A 114 8.93 5.95 11.54
N SER A 115 8.18 5.56 12.59
CA SER A 115 8.55 4.40 13.42
C SER A 115 8.56 3.08 12.64
N TRP A 116 7.82 3.00 11.53
CA TRP A 116 7.73 1.83 10.65
C TRP A 116 8.69 1.86 9.46
N ALA A 117 9.53 2.90 9.32
CA ALA A 117 10.51 2.98 8.23
C ALA A 117 11.54 1.83 8.29
N VAL A 118 11.75 1.12 7.19
CA VAL A 118 12.70 -0.02 7.14
C VAL A 118 14.15 0.44 6.94
N SER A 119 14.36 1.56 6.24
CA SER A 119 15.70 2.07 5.90
C SER A 119 16.17 3.24 6.77
N GLY A 120 15.50 3.50 7.91
CA GLY A 120 15.76 4.67 8.75
C GLY A 120 15.47 6.03 8.11
N LYS A 121 15.01 6.05 6.85
CA LYS A 121 14.61 7.27 6.15
C LYS A 121 13.33 7.79 6.79
N GLN A 122 13.40 9.00 7.31
CA GLN A 122 12.23 9.71 7.83
C GLN A 122 11.62 10.56 6.72
N CYS A 123 10.30 10.57 6.64
CA CYS A 123 9.56 11.47 5.79
C CYS A 123 9.13 12.68 6.62
N ASN A 124 9.48 13.87 6.15
CA ASN A 124 8.90 15.11 6.64
C ASN A 124 7.72 15.45 5.74
N ILE A 125 6.52 15.43 6.31
CA ILE A 125 5.32 15.83 5.59
C ILE A 125 5.35 17.35 5.52
N SER A 126 5.77 17.91 4.39
CA SER A 126 5.50 19.32 4.12
C SER A 126 4.02 19.46 3.81
N LYS A 127 3.28 20.24 4.60
CA LYS A 127 1.93 20.63 4.20
C LYS A 127 2.02 21.38 2.86
N CYS A 128 1.10 21.06 1.97
CA CYS A 128 0.93 21.87 0.77
C CYS A 128 0.42 23.24 1.19
N GLU A 129 1.15 24.29 0.82
CA GLU A 129 0.69 25.67 0.97
C GLU A 129 -0.47 25.90 -0.02
N ASN A 130 -1.34 26.86 0.29
CA ASN A 130 -2.67 27.09 -0.29
C ASN A 130 -2.74 27.19 -1.83
N GLU A 131 -2.54 26.09 -2.53
CA GLU A 131 -2.79 25.94 -3.96
C GLU A 131 -4.23 25.45 -4.15
N THR A 132 -5.01 26.20 -4.93
CA THR A 132 -6.38 25.83 -5.27
C THR A 132 -6.40 25.09 -6.59
N TYR A 133 -6.67 23.79 -6.54
CA TYR A 133 -6.89 22.97 -7.73
C TYR A 133 -8.40 22.81 -7.97
N ASN A 134 -8.94 23.53 -8.97
CA ASN A 134 -10.36 23.55 -9.29
C ASN A 134 -10.97 22.15 -9.52
N ILE A 135 -10.17 21.19 -10.01
CA ILE A 135 -10.65 19.81 -10.19
C ILE A 135 -10.96 19.12 -8.86
N CYS A 136 -10.22 19.43 -7.80
CA CYS A 136 -10.41 18.83 -6.48
C CYS A 136 -11.71 19.31 -5.83
N THR A 137 -12.08 20.58 -6.03
CA THR A 137 -13.33 21.14 -5.47
C THR A 137 -14.58 20.62 -6.18
N GLN A 138 -14.45 20.12 -7.40
CA GLN A 138 -15.55 19.55 -8.19
C GLN A 138 -15.86 18.08 -7.86
N ILE A 139 -15.04 17.39 -7.04
CA ILE A 139 -15.27 15.98 -6.70
C ILE A 139 -16.68 15.73 -6.16
N GLY A 140 -17.19 16.64 -5.34
CA GLY A 140 -18.54 16.51 -4.79
C GLY A 140 -19.64 16.63 -5.85
N SER A 141 -19.52 17.57 -6.79
CA SER A 141 -20.54 17.74 -7.82
C SER A 141 -20.52 16.62 -8.88
N ILE A 142 -19.37 16.02 -9.14
CA ILE A 142 -19.20 14.95 -10.13
C ILE A 142 -19.73 13.59 -9.60
N PHE A 143 -19.67 13.35 -8.28
CA PHE A 143 -20.07 12.07 -7.67
C PHE A 143 -21.18 12.22 -6.62
N PRO A 144 -22.33 12.83 -6.95
CA PRO A 144 -23.36 13.16 -5.96
C PRO A 144 -23.98 11.93 -5.28
N LYS A 145 -24.04 10.79 -5.99
CA LYS A 145 -24.56 9.52 -5.45
C LYS A 145 -23.63 8.86 -4.43
N CYS A 146 -22.36 9.29 -4.35
CA CYS A 146 -21.36 8.70 -3.47
C CYS A 146 -21.26 9.41 -2.11
N HIS A 147 -21.92 10.56 -1.95
CA HIS A 147 -21.85 11.38 -0.73
C HIS A 147 -22.31 10.64 0.51
N ASP A 148 -23.32 9.78 0.40
CA ASP A 148 -23.84 9.01 1.53
C ASP A 148 -22.92 7.86 1.94
N SER A 149 -22.04 7.42 1.03
CA SER A 149 -21.13 6.30 1.25
C SER A 149 -19.74 6.76 1.71
N PHE A 150 -19.34 7.99 1.37
CA PHE A 150 -17.98 8.48 1.55
C PHE A 150 -17.94 9.99 1.85
N SER A 151 -17.01 10.40 2.71
CA SER A 151 -16.79 11.82 3.02
C SER A 151 -16.13 12.55 1.85
N THR A 152 -16.87 13.40 1.14
CA THR A 152 -16.35 14.26 0.06
C THR A 152 -15.12 15.05 0.50
N GLN A 153 -15.14 15.59 1.73
CA GLN A 153 -14.02 16.37 2.29
C GLN A 153 -12.70 15.59 2.27
N LYS A 154 -12.71 14.33 2.72
CA LYS A 154 -11.49 13.51 2.76
C LYS A 154 -10.89 13.28 1.37
N TYR A 155 -11.74 13.11 0.36
CA TYR A 155 -11.28 12.96 -1.02
C TYR A 155 -10.76 14.27 -1.60
N MET A 156 -11.37 15.40 -1.26
CA MET A 156 -10.88 16.73 -1.65
C MET A 156 -9.49 17.02 -1.06
N GLU A 157 -9.31 16.78 0.25
CA GLU A 157 -8.01 16.95 0.93
C GLU A 157 -6.92 16.06 0.31
N THR A 158 -7.25 14.78 0.07
CA THR A 158 -6.32 13.85 -0.60
C THR A 158 -5.96 14.31 -2.01
N CYS A 159 -6.93 14.85 -2.77
CA CYS A 159 -6.69 15.38 -4.11
C CYS A 159 -5.72 16.56 -4.10
N LEU A 160 -5.91 17.51 -3.17
CA LEU A 160 -5.01 18.66 -3.03
C LEU A 160 -3.58 18.24 -2.69
N ASP A 161 -3.43 17.30 -1.76
CA ASP A 161 -2.10 16.76 -1.38
C ASP A 161 -1.40 16.09 -2.58
N LEU A 162 -2.13 15.31 -3.38
CA LEU A 162 -1.58 14.65 -4.57
C LEU A 162 -1.18 15.65 -5.65
N MET A 163 -2.04 16.62 -5.96
CA MET A 163 -1.78 17.62 -7.01
C MET A 163 -0.54 18.46 -6.68
N CYS A 164 -0.38 18.88 -5.43
CA CYS A 164 0.78 19.63 -4.98
C CYS A 164 2.07 18.78 -5.01
N GLN A 165 2.01 17.49 -4.67
CA GLN A 165 3.18 16.60 -4.83
C GLN A 165 3.58 16.43 -6.30
N CYS A 166 2.61 16.36 -7.21
CA CYS A 166 2.87 16.33 -8.65
C CYS A 166 3.47 17.65 -9.15
N ASN A 167 2.98 18.80 -8.71
CA ASN A 167 3.49 20.11 -9.13
C ASN A 167 4.95 20.33 -8.67
N LYS A 168 5.31 19.85 -7.47
CA LYS A 168 6.69 19.85 -6.98
C LYS A 168 7.60 18.87 -7.73
N SER A 169 7.03 17.87 -8.40
CA SER A 169 7.77 16.89 -9.18
C SER A 169 7.68 17.22 -10.67
N SER A 170 8.56 18.11 -11.14
CA SER A 170 8.80 18.33 -12.58
C SER A 170 9.43 17.13 -13.31
N VAL A 171 9.30 15.91 -12.75
CA VAL A 171 9.80 14.68 -13.34
C VAL A 171 8.72 13.60 -13.21
N LEU A 172 7.70 13.68 -14.07
CA LEU A 172 6.97 12.49 -14.48
C LEU A 172 7.83 11.79 -15.55
N ARG A 173 8.41 10.64 -15.19
CA ARG A 173 8.85 9.63 -16.17
C ARG A 173 7.66 8.81 -16.63
#